data_AF-A0A314YAW9-F1
#
_entry.id   AF-A0A314YAW9-F1
#
_cell.length_a   1.000
_cell.length_b   1.000
_cell.length_c   1.000
_cell.angle_alpha   90.00
_cell.angle_beta   90.00
_cell.angle_gamma   90.00
#
_symmetry.space_group_name_H-M   'P 1'
#
loop_
_entity.id
_entity.type
_entity.pdbx_description
1 polymer ?
#
loop_
_entity_poly.entity_id
_entity_poly.type
_entity_poly.pdbx_seq_one_letter_code
_entity_poly.pdbx_strand_id
1 'polypeptide(L)'
;MANAETFMEFRSCLDTAMALCLLDSAQLDELQVRLTEGEEMIGWYADAGMNMTEGCSLEQELAEIKQQAQPAMAQLKENNLVVKRENEELAQVEAQIAELQARLDLILDRRNHAAGAELKSSARQLLKAAAEKKKALVERKLIRARWLADMDSGAIAWRRITCLIWGMFSEGI
;
A
#
# COMPACT_ATOMS: atom_id res chain seq x y z
N MET A 1 -1.04 70.88 -16.53
CA MET A 1 -2.27 70.19 -16.08
C MET A 1 -2.75 70.93 -14.86
N ALA A 2 -4.03 71.31 -14.80
CA ALA A 2 -4.60 71.85 -13.57
C ALA A 2 -4.53 70.76 -12.50
N ASN A 3 -3.88 71.06 -11.39
CA ASN A 3 -3.77 70.20 -10.21
C ASN A 3 -4.66 70.75 -9.10
N ALA A 4 -4.84 70.00 -8.01
CA ALA A 4 -5.64 70.46 -6.86
C ALA A 4 -5.19 71.84 -6.33
N GLU A 5 -3.91 72.15 -6.47
CA GLU A 5 -3.27 73.42 -6.10
C GLU A 5 -3.81 74.60 -6.92
N THR A 6 -3.96 74.44 -8.24
CA THR A 6 -4.51 75.49 -9.11
C THR A 6 -6.01 75.73 -8.85
N PHE A 7 -6.74 74.72 -8.38
CA PHE A 7 -8.12 74.88 -7.93
C PHE A 7 -8.22 75.62 -6.58
N MET A 8 -7.30 75.37 -5.65
CA MET A 8 -7.22 76.12 -4.39
C MET A 8 -6.88 77.60 -4.64
N GLU A 9 -5.97 77.89 -5.57
CA GLU A 9 -5.64 79.28 -5.96
C GLU A 9 -6.85 79.97 -6.60
N PHE A 10 -7.59 79.28 -7.46
CA PHE A 10 -8.79 79.84 -8.08
C PHE A 10 -9.92 80.08 -7.07
N ARG A 11 -10.11 79.19 -6.07
CA ARG A 11 -11.00 79.45 -4.92
C ARG A 11 -10.61 80.70 -4.16
N SER A 12 -9.33 80.87 -3.84
CA SER A 12 -8.84 82.07 -3.16
C SER A 12 -9.11 83.36 -3.96
N CYS A 13 -9.01 83.28 -5.30
CA CYS A 13 -9.37 84.40 -6.19
C CYS A 13 -10.87 84.68 -6.19
N LEU A 14 -11.71 83.64 -6.20
CA LEU A 14 -13.18 83.75 -6.08
C LEU A 14 -13.60 84.39 -4.76
N ASP A 15 -12.99 83.96 -3.64
CA ASP A 15 -13.23 84.53 -2.32
C ASP A 15 -12.86 86.02 -2.26
N THR A 16 -11.77 86.39 -2.94
CA THR A 16 -11.34 87.80 -3.05
C THR A 16 -12.30 88.62 -3.92
N ALA A 17 -12.76 88.07 -5.04
CA ALA A 17 -13.72 88.74 -5.92
C ALA A 17 -15.08 88.95 -5.24
N MET A 18 -15.50 87.99 -4.40
CA MET A 18 -16.68 88.09 -3.55
C MET A 18 -16.53 89.22 -2.52
N ALA A 19 -15.39 89.30 -1.83
CA ALA A 19 -15.10 90.34 -0.84
C ALA A 19 -15.07 91.76 -1.44
N LEU A 20 -14.72 91.87 -2.72
CA LEU A 20 -14.68 93.13 -3.47
C LEU A 20 -15.99 93.45 -4.20
N CYS A 21 -17.04 92.64 -4.07
CA CYS A 21 -18.33 92.77 -4.76
C CYS A 21 -18.19 92.89 -6.30
N LEU A 22 -17.24 92.17 -6.89
CA LEU A 22 -16.96 92.21 -8.33
C LEU A 22 -17.90 91.32 -9.16
N LEU A 23 -18.61 90.41 -8.50
CA LEU A 23 -19.56 89.48 -9.10
C LEU A 23 -20.94 89.65 -8.45
N ASP A 24 -21.99 89.50 -9.25
CA ASP A 24 -23.34 89.37 -8.70
C ASP A 24 -23.55 87.95 -8.13
N SER A 25 -24.59 87.81 -7.28
CA SER A 25 -24.86 86.54 -6.59
C SER A 25 -25.09 85.37 -7.54
N ALA A 26 -25.71 85.60 -8.70
CA ALA A 26 -26.02 84.54 -9.64
C ALA A 26 -24.76 84.03 -10.36
N GLN A 27 -23.86 84.95 -10.72
CA GLN A 27 -22.55 84.60 -11.29
C GLN A 27 -21.68 83.82 -10.30
N LEU A 28 -21.72 84.20 -9.02
CA LEU A 28 -21.00 83.50 -7.97
C LEU A 28 -21.52 82.07 -7.79
N ASP A 29 -22.84 81.89 -7.72
CA ASP A 29 -23.48 80.58 -7.59
C ASP A 29 -23.13 79.66 -8.78
N GLU A 30 -23.18 80.19 -10.01
CA GLU A 30 -22.80 79.44 -11.22
C GLU A 30 -21.32 79.03 -11.19
N LEU A 31 -20.41 79.95 -10.86
CA LEU A 31 -18.98 79.66 -10.75
C LEU A 31 -18.69 78.63 -9.65
N GLN A 32 -19.38 78.69 -8.51
CA GLN A 32 -19.22 77.73 -7.41
C GLN A 32 -19.65 76.31 -7.82
N VAL A 33 -20.78 76.18 -8.54
CA VAL A 33 -21.26 74.90 -9.07
C VAL A 33 -20.25 74.33 -10.07
N ARG A 34 -19.81 75.13 -11.04
CA ARG A 34 -18.84 74.70 -12.07
C ARG A 34 -17.49 74.31 -11.47
N LEU A 35 -17.07 74.99 -10.41
CA LEU A 35 -15.87 74.64 -9.67
C LEU A 35 -16.00 73.29 -8.97
N THR A 36 -17.15 73.04 -8.33
CA THR A 36 -17.43 71.78 -7.63
C THR A 36 -17.48 70.61 -8.62
N GLU A 37 -18.14 70.78 -9.77
CA GLU A 37 -18.11 69.81 -10.88
C GLU A 37 -16.67 69.54 -11.36
N GLY A 38 -15.85 70.59 -11.49
CA GLY A 38 -14.45 70.47 -11.89
C GLY A 38 -13.61 69.67 -10.90
N GLU A 39 -13.82 69.85 -9.60
CA GLU A 39 -13.14 69.11 -8.54
C GLU A 39 -13.54 67.63 -8.51
N GLU A 40 -14.83 67.32 -8.66
CA GLU A 40 -15.32 65.94 -8.74
C GLU A 40 -14.72 65.21 -9.95
N MET A 41 -14.68 65.88 -11.11
CA MET A 41 -14.07 65.33 -12.32
C MET A 41 -12.59 65.02 -12.14
N ILE A 42 -11.83 65.90 -11.46
CA ILE A 42 -10.41 65.67 -11.15
C ILE A 42 -10.26 64.46 -10.22
N GLY A 43 -11.13 64.32 -9.21
CA GLY A 43 -11.16 63.16 -8.31
C GLY A 43 -11.35 61.85 -9.07
N TRP A 44 -12.34 61.78 -9.96
CA TRP A 44 -12.58 60.59 -10.79
C TRP A 44 -11.42 60.26 -11.72
N TYR A 45 -10.75 61.25 -12.31
CA TYR A 45 -9.58 61.00 -13.15
C TYR A 45 -8.38 60.53 -12.34
N ALA A 46 -8.19 61.04 -11.12
CA ALA A 46 -7.15 60.56 -10.21
C ALA A 46 -7.39 59.11 -9.79
N ASP A 47 -8.63 58.78 -9.40
CA ASP A 47 -9.02 57.42 -9.05
C ASP A 47 -8.90 56.47 -10.25
N ALA A 48 -9.35 56.88 -11.44
CA ALA A 48 -9.20 56.09 -12.66
C ALA A 48 -7.72 55.86 -13.00
N GLY A 49 -6.87 56.88 -12.83
CA GLY A 49 -5.44 56.77 -13.01
C GLY A 49 -4.80 55.77 -12.03
N MET A 50 -5.17 55.84 -10.75
CA MET A 50 -4.69 54.91 -9.74
C MET A 50 -5.11 53.47 -10.05
N ASN A 51 -6.39 53.25 -10.36
CA ASN A 51 -6.93 51.94 -10.75
C ASN A 51 -6.23 51.38 -12.01
N MET A 52 -5.89 52.23 -12.99
CA MET A 52 -5.11 51.81 -14.15
C MET A 52 -3.69 51.39 -13.76
N THR A 53 -3.01 52.14 -12.90
CA THR A 53 -1.65 51.78 -12.45
C THR A 53 -1.64 50.50 -11.61
N GLU A 54 -2.64 50.30 -10.76
CA GLU A 54 -2.83 49.04 -10.03
C GLU A 54 -3.10 47.88 -10.98
N GLY A 55 -3.96 48.09 -12.00
CA GLY A 55 -4.22 47.10 -13.05
C GLY A 55 -2.93 46.69 -13.77
N CYS A 56 -2.09 47.64 -14.17
CA CYS A 56 -0.80 47.35 -14.78
C CYS A 56 0.16 46.59 -13.84
N SER A 57 0.17 46.93 -12.54
CA SER A 57 0.98 46.22 -11.53
C SER A 57 0.53 44.75 -11.40
N LEU A 58 -0.79 44.52 -11.30
CA LEU A 58 -1.35 43.17 -11.19
C LEU A 58 -1.08 42.32 -12.44
N GLU A 59 -1.14 42.92 -13.63
CA GLU A 59 -0.78 42.23 -14.88
C GLU A 59 0.69 41.79 -14.90
N GLN A 60 1.59 42.65 -14.41
CA GLN A 60 3.00 42.34 -14.29
C GLN A 60 3.24 41.21 -13.27
N GLU A 61 2.66 41.31 -12.06
CA GLU A 61 2.76 40.26 -11.04
C GLU A 61 2.22 38.93 -11.55
N LEU A 62 1.10 38.94 -12.28
CA LEU A 62 0.53 37.75 -12.89
C LEU A 62 1.49 37.13 -13.93
N ALA A 63 2.18 37.95 -14.72
CA ALA A 63 3.17 37.48 -15.68
C ALA A 63 4.38 36.84 -14.98
N GLU A 64 4.87 37.45 -13.90
CA GLU A 64 5.96 36.92 -13.08
C GLU A 64 5.57 35.59 -12.43
N ILE A 65 4.37 35.49 -11.84
CA ILE A 65 3.85 34.24 -11.26
C ILE A 65 3.75 33.15 -12.33
N LYS A 66 3.24 33.46 -13.53
CA LYS A 66 3.16 32.49 -14.63
C LYS A 66 4.54 31.98 -15.03
N GLN A 67 5.52 32.87 -15.13
CA GLN A 67 6.89 32.50 -15.48
C GLN A 67 7.53 31.62 -14.39
N GLN A 68 7.34 31.96 -13.11
CA GLN A 68 7.83 31.18 -11.99
C GLN A 68 7.13 29.82 -11.83
N ALA A 69 5.85 29.72 -12.18
CA ALA A 69 5.08 28.47 -12.10
C ALA A 69 5.39 27.50 -13.25
N GLN A 70 5.91 27.99 -14.37
CA GLN A 70 6.23 27.19 -15.56
C GLN A 70 7.19 26.01 -15.28
N PRO A 71 8.32 26.17 -14.56
CA PRO A 71 9.18 25.05 -14.20
C PRO A 71 8.48 24.03 -13.30
N ALA A 72 7.70 24.47 -12.32
CA ALA A 72 6.94 23.57 -11.45
C ALA A 72 5.92 22.74 -12.26
N MET A 73 5.24 23.36 -13.23
CA MET A 73 4.35 22.66 -14.15
C MET A 73 5.07 21.66 -15.05
N ALA A 74 6.30 21.96 -15.49
CA ALA A 74 7.11 21.01 -16.25
C ALA A 74 7.50 19.80 -15.39
N GLN A 75 7.94 20.05 -14.15
CA GLN A 75 8.31 19.00 -13.20
C GLN A 75 7.12 18.10 -12.83
N LEU A 76 5.93 18.68 -12.65
CA LEU A 76 4.71 17.89 -12.41
C LEU A 76 4.37 16.95 -13.58
N LYS A 77 4.59 17.39 -14.82
CA LYS A 77 4.40 16.54 -16.01
C LYS A 77 5.40 15.39 -16.05
N GLU A 78 6.66 15.65 -15.72
CA GLU A 78 7.69 14.62 -15.64
C GLU A 78 7.38 13.60 -14.54
N ASN A 79 7.03 14.07 -13.34
CA ASN A 79 6.63 13.20 -12.23
C ASN A 79 5.43 12.32 -12.59
N ASN A 80 4.44 12.85 -13.31
CA ASN A 80 3.30 12.06 -13.79
C ASN A 80 3.72 10.94 -14.76
N LEU A 81 4.78 11.13 -15.55
CA LEU A 81 5.31 10.08 -16.42
C LEU A 81 6.08 9.02 -15.62
N VAL A 82 6.84 9.45 -14.61
CA VAL A 82 7.55 8.53 -13.70
C VAL A 82 6.56 7.65 -12.94
N VAL A 83 5.53 8.25 -12.33
CA VAL A 83 4.48 7.51 -11.60
C VAL A 83 3.76 6.51 -12.50
N LYS A 84 3.51 6.84 -13.78
CA LYS A 84 2.93 5.88 -14.73
C LYS A 84 3.83 4.67 -14.93
N ARG A 85 5.13 4.89 -15.13
CA ARG A 85 6.11 3.79 -15.29
C ARG A 85 6.19 2.94 -14.04
N GLU A 86 6.28 3.56 -12.86
CA GLU A 86 6.34 2.84 -11.58
C GLU A 86 5.09 1.98 -11.36
N ASN A 87 3.91 2.46 -11.76
CA ASN A 87 2.67 1.69 -11.68
C ASN A 87 2.67 0.49 -12.66
N GLU A 88 3.25 0.64 -13.86
CA GLU A 88 3.40 -0.47 -14.81
C GLU A 88 4.39 -1.53 -14.27
N GLU A 89 5.52 -1.10 -13.71
CA GLU A 89 6.49 -1.98 -13.05
C GLU A 89 5.88 -2.70 -11.84
N LEU A 90 5.10 -1.98 -11.03
CA LEU A 90 4.40 -2.54 -9.88
C LEU A 90 3.38 -3.61 -10.31
N ALA A 91 2.59 -3.35 -11.35
CA ALA A 91 1.67 -4.34 -11.91
C ALA A 91 2.40 -5.60 -12.42
N GLN A 92 3.59 -5.44 -12.99
CA GLN A 92 4.43 -6.57 -13.41
C GLN A 92 4.92 -7.39 -12.21
N VAL A 93 5.38 -6.73 -11.15
CA VAL A 93 5.83 -7.40 -9.92
C VAL A 93 4.67 -8.13 -9.24
N GLU A 94 3.49 -7.53 -9.17
CA GLU A 94 2.29 -8.17 -8.62
C GLU A 94 1.91 -9.44 -9.40
N ALA A 95 2.00 -9.40 -10.73
CA ALA A 95 1.78 -10.59 -11.57
C ALA A 95 2.81 -11.70 -11.30
N GLN A 96 4.09 -11.35 -11.11
CA GLN A 96 5.12 -12.32 -10.74
C GLN A 96 4.88 -12.92 -9.35
N ILE A 97 4.46 -12.12 -8.38
CA ILE A 97 4.10 -12.59 -7.04
C ILE A 97 2.94 -13.60 -7.13
N ALA A 98 1.90 -13.29 -7.90
CA ALA A 98 0.77 -14.20 -8.10
C ALA A 98 1.20 -15.53 -8.75
N GLU A 99 2.11 -15.49 -9.73
CA GLU A 99 2.68 -16.70 -10.33
C GLU A 99 3.49 -17.53 -9.31
N LEU A 100 4.34 -16.87 -8.53
CA LEU A 100 5.13 -17.54 -7.50
C LEU A 100 4.26 -18.15 -6.40
N GLN A 101 3.18 -17.47 -6.01
CA GLN A 101 2.18 -18.00 -5.08
C GLN A 101 1.52 -19.26 -5.65
N ALA A 102 1.06 -19.23 -6.91
CA ALA A 102 0.46 -20.41 -7.56
C ALA A 102 1.45 -21.60 -7.66
N ARG A 103 2.73 -21.32 -7.92
CA ARG A 103 3.79 -22.35 -7.91
C ARG A 103 4.02 -22.92 -6.52
N LEU A 104 4.03 -22.08 -5.48
CA LEU A 104 4.18 -22.51 -4.10
C LEU A 104 3.04 -23.43 -3.68
N ASP A 105 1.79 -23.04 -3.99
CA ASP A 105 0.59 -23.83 -3.70
C ASP A 105 0.67 -25.22 -4.36
N LEU A 106 1.07 -25.27 -5.64
CA LEU A 106 1.26 -26.54 -6.35
C LEU A 106 2.33 -27.43 -5.69
N ILE A 107 3.44 -26.84 -5.22
CA ILE A 107 4.50 -27.59 -4.53
C ILE A 107 4.00 -28.13 -3.20
N LEU A 108 3.25 -27.32 -2.44
CA LEU A 108 2.67 -27.73 -1.17
C LEU A 108 1.66 -28.86 -1.37
N ASP A 109 0.80 -28.77 -2.38
CA ASP A 109 -0.12 -29.84 -2.74
C ASP A 109 0.62 -31.12 -3.07
N ARG A 110 1.63 -31.08 -3.96
CA ARG A 110 2.42 -32.26 -4.32
C ARG A 110 3.10 -32.90 -3.11
N ARG A 111 3.66 -32.08 -2.20
CA ARG A 111 4.27 -32.56 -0.96
C ARG A 111 3.25 -33.27 -0.08
N ASN A 112 2.08 -32.68 0.13
CA ASN A 112 1.02 -33.25 0.97
C ASN A 112 0.53 -34.59 0.42
N HIS A 113 0.38 -34.71 -0.89
CA HIS A 113 0.02 -35.97 -1.55
C HIS A 113 1.11 -37.04 -1.43
N ALA A 114 2.38 -36.67 -1.65
CA ALA A 114 3.51 -37.60 -1.56
C ALA A 114 3.71 -38.11 -0.13
N ALA A 115 3.74 -37.22 0.86
CA ALA A 115 3.88 -37.58 2.27
C ALA A 115 2.71 -38.46 2.75
N GLY A 116 1.48 -38.16 2.31
CA GLY A 116 0.31 -38.98 2.61
C GLY A 116 0.41 -40.40 2.02
N ALA A 117 0.91 -40.54 0.80
CA ALA A 117 1.11 -41.84 0.16
C ALA A 117 2.20 -42.68 0.85
N GLU A 118 3.33 -42.06 1.21
CA GLU A 118 4.44 -42.72 1.92
C GLU A 118 4.06 -43.15 3.33
N LEU A 119 3.40 -42.28 4.10
CA LEU A 119 2.92 -42.63 5.44
C LEU A 119 1.93 -43.79 5.38
N LYS A 120 1.02 -43.79 4.40
CA LYS A 120 0.03 -44.86 4.21
C LYS A 120 0.68 -46.18 3.78
N SER A 121 1.71 -46.15 2.93
CA SER A 121 2.43 -47.36 2.52
C SER A 121 3.25 -47.94 3.68
N SER A 122 3.96 -47.09 4.42
CA SER A 122 4.72 -47.45 5.62
C SER A 122 3.83 -48.05 6.71
N ALA A 123 2.68 -47.40 7.02
CA ALA A 123 1.71 -47.91 7.97
C ALA A 123 1.15 -49.30 7.57
N ARG A 124 0.88 -49.51 6.27
CA ARG A 124 0.43 -50.83 5.75
C ARG A 124 1.51 -51.90 5.93
N GLN A 125 2.77 -51.58 5.67
CA GLN A 125 3.87 -52.53 5.86
C GLN A 125 4.04 -52.90 7.34
N LEU A 126 3.98 -51.93 8.24
CA LEU A 126 4.05 -52.18 9.68
C LEU A 126 2.89 -53.04 10.18
N LEU A 127 1.66 -52.76 9.73
CA LEU A 127 0.49 -53.58 10.07
C LEU A 127 0.62 -55.02 9.56
N LYS A 128 1.12 -55.21 8.33
CA LYS A 128 1.36 -56.54 7.76
C LYS A 128 2.41 -57.31 8.59
N ALA A 129 3.55 -56.68 8.90
CA ALA A 129 4.60 -57.29 9.71
C ALA A 129 4.09 -57.65 11.12
N ALA A 130 3.27 -56.79 11.73
CA ALA A 130 2.65 -57.06 13.03
C ALA A 130 1.68 -58.27 12.97
N ALA A 131 0.90 -58.40 11.90
CA ALA A 131 0.00 -59.54 11.69
C ALA A 131 0.77 -60.85 11.51
N GLU A 132 1.85 -60.85 10.73
CA GLU A 132 2.74 -62.01 10.55
C GLU A 132 3.40 -62.42 11.87
N LYS A 133 3.91 -61.45 12.64
CA LYS A 133 4.50 -61.70 13.96
C LYS A 133 3.48 -62.29 14.94
N LYS A 134 2.22 -61.81 14.89
CA LYS A 134 1.12 -62.37 15.69
C LYS A 134 0.84 -63.83 15.29
N LYS A 135 0.79 -64.14 13.99
CA LYS A 135 0.59 -65.52 13.50
C LYS A 135 1.70 -66.45 13.99
N ALA A 136 2.96 -66.05 13.84
CA ALA A 136 4.11 -66.82 14.32
C ALA A 136 4.08 -67.04 15.84
N LEU A 137 3.60 -66.04 16.61
CA LEU A 137 3.45 -66.16 18.06
C LEU A 137 2.35 -67.16 18.44
N VAL A 138 1.23 -67.17 17.70
CA VAL A 138 0.16 -68.17 17.89
C VAL A 138 0.66 -69.57 17.56
N GLU A 139 1.39 -69.75 16.46
CA GLU A 139 1.99 -71.04 16.09
C GLU A 139 2.98 -71.53 17.16
N ARG A 140 3.86 -70.65 17.67
CA ARG A 140 4.77 -70.98 18.77
C ARG A 140 4.03 -71.38 20.04
N LYS A 141 2.93 -70.69 20.38
CA LYS A 141 2.08 -71.05 21.52
C LYS A 141 1.43 -72.42 21.33
N LEU A 142 0.96 -72.73 20.12
CA LEU A 142 0.38 -74.03 19.79
C LEU A 142 1.41 -75.15 19.90
N ILE A 143 2.62 -74.95 19.36
CA ILE A 143 3.72 -75.93 19.47
C ILE A 143 4.06 -76.17 20.95
N ARG A 144 4.16 -75.11 21.75
CA ARG A 144 4.44 -75.21 23.18
C ARG A 144 3.33 -75.98 23.92
N ALA A 145 2.07 -75.71 23.62
CA ALA A 145 0.93 -76.41 24.22
C ALA A 145 0.94 -77.91 23.88
N ARG A 146 1.24 -78.26 22.62
CA ARG A 146 1.41 -79.67 22.20
C ARG A 146 2.55 -80.36 22.94
N TRP A 147 3.72 -79.70 23.02
CA TRP A 147 4.86 -80.21 23.78
C TRP A 147 4.55 -80.47 25.26
N LEU A 148 3.79 -79.57 25.91
CA LEU A 148 3.38 -79.76 27.30
C LEU A 148 2.41 -80.94 27.45
N ALA A 149 1.39 -81.04 26.58
CA ALA A 149 0.45 -82.17 26.60
C ALA A 149 1.15 -83.52 26.39
N ASP A 150 2.14 -83.58 25.48
CA ASP A 150 2.97 -84.76 25.25
C ASP A 150 3.80 -85.16 26.48
N MET A 151 4.34 -84.19 27.22
CA MET A 151 5.07 -84.43 28.47
C MET A 151 4.14 -84.90 29.60
N ASP A 152 2.95 -84.31 29.72
CA ASP A 152 1.94 -84.67 30.73
C ASP A 152 1.32 -86.05 30.48
N SER A 153 1.32 -86.54 29.23
CA SER A 153 0.80 -87.86 28.85
C SER A 153 1.62 -89.05 29.36
N GLY A 154 2.75 -88.81 30.03
CA GLY A 154 3.60 -89.85 30.67
C GLY A 154 4.33 -90.80 29.71
N ALA A 155 3.87 -90.96 28.47
CA ALA A 155 4.43 -91.93 27.52
C ALA A 155 5.78 -91.50 26.91
N ILE A 156 6.04 -90.19 26.79
CA ILE A 156 7.26 -89.65 26.16
C ILE A 156 8.39 -89.41 27.18
N ALA A 157 8.06 -89.10 28.44
CA ALA A 157 9.05 -88.94 29.50
C ALA A 157 9.89 -90.23 29.66
N TRP A 158 9.24 -91.40 29.62
CA TRP A 158 9.93 -92.69 29.71
C TRP A 158 10.81 -93.01 28.50
N ARG A 159 10.36 -92.72 27.27
CA ARG A 159 11.16 -92.98 26.04
C ARG A 159 12.42 -92.13 25.94
N ARG A 160 12.38 -90.88 26.43
CA ARG A 160 13.53 -89.97 26.35
C ARG A 160 14.56 -90.22 27.45
N ILE A 161 14.10 -90.60 28.66
CA ILE A 161 14.98 -91.10 29.73
C ILE A 161 15.69 -92.37 29.26
N THR A 162 14.99 -93.30 28.61
CA THR A 162 15.62 -94.52 28.08
C THR A 162 16.63 -94.23 26.96
N CYS A 163 16.37 -93.31 26.04
CA CYS A 163 17.35 -92.94 25.01
C CYS A 163 18.58 -92.22 25.57
N LEU A 164 18.43 -91.35 26.58
CA LEU A 164 19.57 -90.69 27.24
C LEU A 164 20.43 -91.68 28.04
N ILE A 165 19.80 -92.66 28.71
CA ILE A 165 20.51 -93.74 29.40
C ILE A 165 21.24 -94.65 28.39
N TRP A 166 20.65 -94.94 27.23
CA TRP A 166 21.28 -95.79 26.21
C TRP A 166 22.44 -95.10 25.48
N GLY A 167 22.32 -93.79 25.22
CA GLY A 167 23.40 -92.99 24.62
C GLY A 167 24.66 -92.94 25.50
N MET A 168 24.51 -92.95 26.83
CA MET A 168 25.65 -93.02 27.76
C MET A 168 26.39 -94.37 27.77
N PHE A 169 25.78 -95.46 27.29
CA PHE A 169 26.37 -96.79 27.25
C PHE A 169 27.00 -97.18 25.90
N SER A 170 26.96 -96.30 24.89
CA SER A 170 27.37 -96.64 23.51
C SER A 170 28.70 -96.02 23.05
N GLU A 171 29.39 -95.24 23.88
CA GLU A 171 30.73 -94.67 23.57
C GLU A 171 31.89 -95.46 24.23
N GLY A 172 31.71 -96.75 24.47
CA GLY A 172 32.76 -97.60 25.04
C GLY A 172 32.65 -99.05 24.58
N ILE A 173 33.05 -99.31 23.33
CA ILE A 173 33.77 -100.47 22.76
C ILE A 173 33.88 -100.26 21.25
#